data_AF-A0A243WDN5-F1
#
_entry.id   AF-A0A243WDN5-F1
#
_cell.length_a   1.000
_cell.length_b   1.000
_cell.length_c   1.000
_cell.angle_alpha   90.00
_cell.angle_beta   90.00
_cell.angle_gamma   90.00
#
_symmetry.space_group_name_H-M   'P 1'
#
loop_
_entity.id
_entity.type
_entity.pdbx_description
1 polymer ?
#
loop_
_entity_poly.entity_id
_entity_poly.type
_entity_poly.pdbx_seq_one_letter_code
_entity_poly.pdbx_strand_id
1 'polypeptide(L)'
;MWLSIGLAYAQPEPPELKIKQHYFVLLNDPEFPVHEVKARKQVGDKPYFLDIINIQVPRKQVQAYRALTAHSAHSIDMMRVRLNDELLLSMAVLPFHWRRTPAQNLGQVQWIPIELDTIPKSKLLSVAQLSSYYYHALLKYWREDMPDFTPFTRLPNVSPIVQRNGRYWTTTNEVITECFLVCNRPTWYPTQGDVVTINTGARPFSKQDCMEEERKFEQYHTAEPRGALLGGALGQKLILGEKKNGEFTFWSFPPILSEPYCSWLGAVEFRYKPGVGLIAADYSECLELPVSNVLLPNEIRGFGDRLGPRVLFEPFEIDGLPVAPPTLPAPAIPKSKAASPKRLPLRR
;
A
#
# COMPACT_ATOMS: atom_id res chain seq x y z
N MET A 1 -37.49 -12.61 23.12
CA MET A 1 -36.87 -13.80 22.49
C MET A 1 -36.63 -13.44 21.03
N TRP A 2 -35.44 -12.94 20.71
CA TRP A 2 -35.06 -12.58 19.33
C TRP A 2 -34.25 -13.76 18.78
N LEU A 3 -34.84 -14.49 17.83
CA LEU A 3 -34.12 -15.51 17.05
C LEU A 3 -33.17 -14.78 16.10
N SER A 4 -31.91 -14.65 16.50
CA SER A 4 -30.82 -14.33 15.60
C SER A 4 -30.61 -15.53 14.69
N ILE A 5 -31.19 -15.48 13.49
CA ILE A 5 -30.87 -16.41 12.40
C ILE A 5 -29.42 -16.10 12.00
N GLY A 6 -28.48 -16.78 12.64
CA GLY A 6 -27.09 -16.82 12.23
C GLY A 6 -26.99 -17.61 10.94
N LEU A 7 -27.25 -16.95 9.81
CA LEU A 7 -26.70 -17.41 8.54
C LEU A 7 -25.18 -17.28 8.67
N ALA A 8 -24.55 -18.36 9.13
CA ALA A 8 -23.12 -18.56 8.98
C ALA A 8 -22.85 -18.62 7.47
N TYR A 9 -22.61 -17.45 6.88
CA TYR A 9 -21.98 -17.39 5.57
C TYR A 9 -20.60 -18.03 5.74
N ALA A 10 -20.49 -19.29 5.35
CA ALA A 10 -19.22 -19.94 5.14
C ALA A 10 -18.50 -19.15 4.04
N GLN A 11 -17.75 -18.13 4.45
CA GLN A 11 -16.90 -17.40 3.54
C GLN A 11 -15.77 -18.35 3.15
N PRO A 12 -15.45 -18.46 1.84
CA PRO A 12 -14.39 -19.32 1.36
C PRO A 12 -13.07 -18.94 2.06
N GLU A 13 -12.26 -19.96 2.38
CA GLU A 13 -10.90 -19.74 2.88
C GLU A 13 -10.16 -18.74 1.97
N PRO A 14 -9.32 -17.86 2.54
CA PRO A 14 -8.57 -16.90 1.74
C PRO A 14 -7.78 -17.67 0.66
N PRO A 15 -7.75 -17.18 -0.59
CA PRO A 15 -7.08 -17.89 -1.66
C PRO A 15 -5.59 -18.04 -1.33
N GLU A 16 -5.05 -19.24 -1.44
CA GLU A 16 -3.61 -19.46 -1.32
C GLU A 16 -2.92 -18.94 -2.58
N LEU A 17 -2.39 -17.70 -2.51
CA LEU A 17 -1.63 -17.11 -3.61
C LEU A 17 -0.21 -17.69 -3.64
N LYS A 18 0.12 -18.35 -4.75
CA LYS A 18 1.45 -18.92 -4.95
C LYS A 18 2.37 -17.83 -5.51
N ILE A 19 3.47 -17.54 -4.82
CA ILE A 19 4.45 -16.49 -5.21
C ILE A 19 4.95 -16.65 -6.66
N LYS A 20 5.07 -17.89 -7.15
CA LYS A 20 5.53 -18.19 -8.53
C LYS A 20 4.45 -18.05 -9.61
N GLN A 21 3.22 -17.71 -9.24
CA GLN A 21 2.08 -17.64 -10.15
C GLN A 21 1.66 -16.20 -10.35
N HIS A 22 1.48 -15.76 -11.59
CA HIS A 22 0.92 -14.44 -11.87
C HIS A 22 -0.61 -14.45 -11.71
N TYR A 23 -1.16 -13.43 -11.06
CA TYR A 23 -2.59 -13.22 -10.87
C TYR A 23 -3.00 -11.84 -11.40
N PHE A 24 -4.28 -11.71 -11.71
CA PHE A 24 -4.90 -10.44 -12.08
C PHE A 24 -5.98 -10.10 -11.07
N VAL A 25 -6.16 -8.81 -10.75
CA VAL A 25 -7.25 -8.34 -9.89
C VAL A 25 -8.17 -7.42 -10.66
N LEU A 26 -9.46 -7.72 -10.67
CA LEU A 26 -10.47 -6.88 -11.33
C LEU A 26 -10.91 -5.74 -10.42
N LEU A 27 -10.64 -4.50 -10.84
CA LEU A 27 -10.86 -3.28 -10.04
C LEU A 27 -12.17 -2.57 -10.40
N ASN A 28 -13.29 -3.29 -10.37
CA ASN A 28 -14.62 -2.76 -10.69
C ASN A 28 -15.64 -2.95 -9.56
N ASP A 29 -15.17 -3.30 -8.37
CA ASP A 29 -16.03 -3.55 -7.22
C ASP A 29 -16.37 -2.23 -6.51
N PRO A 30 -17.65 -1.79 -6.50
CA PRO A 30 -18.05 -0.53 -5.90
C PRO A 30 -17.91 -0.51 -4.36
N GLU A 31 -17.77 -1.67 -3.71
CA GLU A 31 -17.53 -1.71 -2.26
C GLU A 31 -16.12 -1.30 -1.86
N PHE A 32 -15.18 -1.27 -2.81
CA PHE A 32 -13.77 -0.96 -2.58
C PHE A 32 -13.37 0.27 -3.39
N PRO A 33 -13.36 1.48 -2.81
CA PRO A 33 -12.94 2.69 -3.51
C PRO A 33 -11.54 2.53 -4.09
N VAL A 34 -11.42 2.80 -5.39
CA VAL A 34 -10.16 2.74 -6.14
C VAL A 34 -9.77 4.16 -6.56
N HIS A 35 -8.53 4.54 -6.27
CA HIS A 35 -7.95 5.82 -6.69
C HIS A 35 -6.67 5.58 -7.49
N GLU A 36 -6.67 6.02 -8.75
CA GLU A 36 -5.48 6.02 -9.60
C GLU A 36 -4.74 7.35 -9.43
N VAL A 37 -3.46 7.28 -9.07
CA VAL A 37 -2.57 8.44 -8.93
C VAL A 37 -1.42 8.29 -9.92
N LYS A 38 -1.25 9.27 -10.79
CA LYS A 38 -0.12 9.35 -11.71
C LYS A 38 0.97 10.22 -11.10
N ALA A 39 2.17 9.67 -11.02
CA ALA A 39 3.29 10.32 -10.40
C ALA A 39 4.50 10.36 -11.35
N ARG A 40 5.31 11.42 -11.25
CA ARG A 40 6.46 11.68 -12.11
C ARG A 40 7.68 11.99 -11.27
N LYS A 41 8.82 11.41 -11.66
CA LYS A 41 10.15 11.71 -11.12
C LYS A 41 11.06 12.14 -12.26
N GLN A 42 11.93 13.10 -12.01
CA GLN A 42 12.97 13.50 -12.94
C GLN A 42 14.29 12.82 -12.54
N VAL A 43 14.92 12.07 -13.44
CA VAL A 43 16.21 11.40 -13.22
C VAL A 43 17.18 11.85 -14.32
N GLY A 44 18.11 12.74 -13.96
CA GLY A 44 18.86 13.52 -14.95
C GLY A 44 17.90 14.29 -15.86
N ASP A 45 18.11 14.22 -17.17
CA ASP A 45 17.25 14.90 -18.16
C ASP A 45 16.00 14.10 -18.57
N LYS A 46 15.80 12.91 -18.00
CA LYS A 46 14.69 12.02 -18.39
C LYS A 46 13.58 11.97 -17.34
N PRO A 47 12.30 12.12 -17.76
CA PRO A 47 11.17 11.86 -16.89
C PRO A 47 10.90 10.36 -16.75
N TYR A 48 10.58 9.94 -15.53
CA TYR A 48 10.07 8.62 -15.20
C TYR A 48 8.66 8.76 -14.66
N PHE A 49 7.78 7.87 -15.07
CA PHE A 49 6.37 7.85 -14.68
C PHE A 49 6.06 6.59 -13.89
N LEU A 50 5.18 6.74 -12.92
CA LEU A 50 4.69 5.71 -12.02
C LEU A 50 3.18 5.88 -11.92
N ASP A 51 2.41 4.81 -12.09
CA ASP A 51 1.00 4.81 -11.75
C ASP A 51 0.82 4.06 -10.42
N ILE A 52 0.13 4.66 -9.46
CA ILE A 52 -0.20 4.05 -8.16
C ILE A 52 -1.71 3.85 -8.12
N ILE A 53 -2.13 2.60 -7.98
CA ILE A 53 -3.53 2.26 -7.80
C ILE A 53 -3.79 1.90 -6.34
N ASN A 54 -4.52 2.78 -5.68
CA ASN A 54 -4.88 2.65 -4.28
C ASN A 54 -6.27 2.01 -4.17
N ILE A 55 -6.37 0.93 -3.40
CA ILE A 55 -7.63 0.25 -3.07
C ILE A 55 -7.86 0.43 -1.58
N GLN A 56 -8.94 1.13 -1.23
CA GLN A 56 -9.35 1.27 0.16
C GLN A 56 -10.26 0.12 0.56
N VAL A 57 -9.85 -0.61 1.58
CA VAL A 57 -10.69 -1.64 2.19
C VAL A 57 -11.50 -0.99 3.32
N PRO A 58 -12.83 -0.87 3.18
CA PRO A 58 -13.63 -0.15 4.16
C PRO A 58 -13.55 -0.79 5.54
N ARG A 59 -13.67 0.02 6.60
CA ARG A 59 -13.68 -0.44 8.00
C ARG A 59 -14.65 -1.60 8.24
N LYS A 60 -15.85 -1.53 7.64
CA LYS A 60 -16.87 -2.60 7.75
C LYS A 60 -16.32 -3.94 7.26
N GLN A 61 -15.56 -3.94 6.17
CA GLN A 61 -14.94 -5.15 5.63
C GLN A 61 -13.79 -5.65 6.51
N VAL A 62 -12.94 -4.76 7.01
CA VAL A 62 -11.88 -5.09 7.98
C VAL A 62 -12.47 -5.70 9.26
N GLN A 63 -13.59 -5.14 9.75
CA GLN A 63 -14.32 -5.68 10.90
C GLN A 63 -14.90 -7.07 10.62
N ALA A 64 -15.42 -7.30 9.41
CA ALA A 64 -15.89 -8.62 9.00
C ALA A 64 -14.74 -9.64 8.99
N TYR A 65 -13.59 -9.29 8.42
CA TYR A 65 -12.40 -10.15 8.46
C TYR A 65 -11.94 -10.45 9.90
N ARG A 66 -11.94 -9.43 10.76
CA ARG A 66 -11.60 -9.56 12.18
C ARG A 66 -12.56 -10.48 12.94
N ALA A 67 -13.86 -10.39 12.67
CA ALA A 67 -14.85 -11.25 13.30
C ALA A 67 -14.64 -12.73 12.93
N LEU A 68 -14.24 -13.00 11.69
CA LEU A 68 -13.94 -14.34 11.21
C LEU A 68 -12.66 -14.92 11.83
N THR A 69 -11.65 -14.09 12.08
CA THR A 69 -10.38 -14.54 12.68
C THR A 69 -10.39 -14.60 14.21
N ALA A 70 -11.34 -13.94 14.86
CA ALA A 70 -11.45 -13.86 16.32
C ALA A 70 -11.67 -15.20 17.03
N HIS A 71 -12.09 -16.24 16.30
CA HIS A 71 -12.29 -17.59 16.85
C HIS A 71 -10.98 -18.39 16.95
N SER A 72 -9.88 -17.91 16.40
CA SER A 72 -8.55 -18.53 16.58
C SER A 72 -7.94 -18.08 17.92
N ALA A 73 -7.52 -19.03 18.76
CA ALA A 73 -7.18 -18.84 20.18
C ALA A 73 -5.92 -17.98 20.48
N HIS A 74 -5.42 -17.20 19.52
CA HIS A 74 -4.22 -16.37 19.68
C HIS A 74 -4.64 -14.90 19.83
N SER A 75 -4.93 -14.50 21.07
CA SER A 75 -5.50 -13.20 21.46
C SER A 75 -4.58 -11.99 21.22
N ILE A 76 -3.29 -12.20 20.96
CA ILE A 76 -2.30 -11.12 20.76
C ILE A 76 -2.49 -10.43 19.40
N ASP A 77 -2.82 -11.18 18.35
CA ASP A 77 -2.97 -10.65 16.98
C ASP A 77 -4.17 -9.69 16.86
N MET A 78 -5.23 -9.95 17.62
CA MET A 78 -6.45 -9.13 17.64
C MET A 78 -6.28 -7.74 18.27
N MET A 79 -5.22 -7.50 19.04
CA MET A 79 -4.96 -6.19 19.64
C MET A 79 -4.34 -5.20 18.64
N ARG A 80 -3.73 -5.71 17.57
CA ARG A 80 -3.06 -4.87 16.57
C ARG A 80 -4.02 -4.25 15.57
N VAL A 81 -5.14 -4.90 15.24
CA VAL A 81 -6.21 -4.33 14.39
C VAL A 81 -7.39 -3.90 15.25
N ARG A 82 -7.66 -2.59 15.28
CA ARG A 82 -8.76 -1.94 15.98
C ARG A 82 -9.97 -1.74 15.06
N LEU A 83 -11.12 -1.50 15.69
CA LEU A 83 -12.40 -1.31 14.98
C LEU A 83 -12.42 -0.12 14.02
N ASN A 84 -11.55 0.88 14.23
CA ASN A 84 -11.49 2.10 13.42
C ASN A 84 -10.36 2.09 12.38
N ASP A 85 -9.60 1.00 12.29
CA ASP A 85 -8.53 0.91 11.30
C ASP A 85 -9.10 0.54 9.93
N GLU A 86 -8.33 0.88 8.90
CA GLU A 86 -8.61 0.58 7.50
C GLU A 86 -7.44 -0.22 6.92
N LEU A 87 -7.64 -0.90 5.81
CA LEU A 87 -6.52 -1.39 5.00
C LEU A 87 -6.42 -0.57 3.72
N LEU A 88 -5.19 -0.27 3.34
CA LEU A 88 -4.84 0.26 2.04
C LEU A 88 -4.06 -0.81 1.29
N LEU A 89 -4.55 -1.22 0.13
CA LEU A 89 -3.71 -1.93 -0.84
C LEU A 89 -3.22 -0.92 -1.86
N SER A 90 -1.91 -0.86 -2.07
CA SER A 90 -1.29 0.01 -3.07
C SER A 90 -0.63 -0.85 -4.14
N MET A 91 -1.03 -0.68 -5.38
CA MET A 91 -0.43 -1.34 -6.54
C MET A 91 0.37 -0.31 -7.33
N ALA A 92 1.69 -0.32 -7.18
CA ALA A 92 2.59 0.54 -7.93
C ALA A 92 3.00 -0.13 -9.24
N VAL A 93 2.58 0.46 -10.36
CA VAL A 93 2.96 0.04 -11.71
C VAL A 93 4.24 0.76 -12.11
N LEU A 94 5.36 0.05 -12.01
CA LEU A 94 6.69 0.61 -12.22
C LEU A 94 6.99 0.75 -13.72
N PRO A 95 7.68 1.82 -14.15
CA PRO A 95 8.05 1.96 -15.55
C PRO A 95 8.98 0.82 -15.99
N PHE A 96 8.93 0.47 -17.28
CA PHE A 96 9.80 -0.57 -17.82
C PHE A 96 11.28 -0.23 -17.59
N HIS A 97 11.99 -1.15 -16.93
CA HIS A 97 13.40 -1.00 -16.62
C HIS A 97 14.30 -1.26 -17.84
N TRP A 98 15.48 -0.65 -17.85
CA TRP A 98 16.41 -0.61 -18.99
C TRP A 98 16.94 -1.96 -19.48
N ARG A 99 16.75 -3.04 -18.72
CA ARG A 99 17.31 -4.36 -19.06
C ARG A 99 16.54 -5.11 -20.17
N ARG A 100 15.31 -4.71 -20.50
CA ARG A 100 14.45 -5.51 -21.40
C ARG A 100 13.71 -4.71 -22.48
N THR A 101 13.90 -3.40 -22.54
CA THR A 101 13.05 -2.53 -23.36
C THR A 101 13.88 -1.68 -24.32
N PRO A 102 13.42 -1.50 -25.58
CA PRO A 102 14.02 -0.52 -26.48
C PRO A 102 14.07 0.86 -25.83
N ALA A 103 15.14 1.62 -26.11
CA ALA A 103 15.41 2.91 -25.46
C ALA A 103 14.27 3.94 -25.54
N GLN A 104 13.35 3.76 -26.50
CA GLN A 104 12.22 4.67 -26.77
C GLN A 104 11.10 4.60 -25.72
N ASN A 105 10.98 3.50 -24.96
CA ASN A 105 9.91 3.32 -23.95
C ASN A 105 10.44 3.35 -22.50
N LEU A 106 11.70 3.75 -22.32
CA LEU A 106 12.30 3.88 -20.99
C LEU A 106 11.55 4.91 -20.15
N GLY A 107 11.21 4.54 -18.92
CA GLY A 107 10.61 5.46 -17.96
C GLY A 107 9.09 5.64 -18.10
N GLN A 108 8.40 4.90 -18.98
CA GLN A 108 6.95 4.99 -19.14
C GLN A 108 6.22 3.75 -18.61
N VAL A 109 5.00 3.97 -18.12
CA VAL A 109 4.01 2.92 -17.79
C VAL A 109 3.18 2.63 -19.04
N GLN A 110 2.97 1.34 -19.33
CA GLN A 110 2.20 0.88 -20.48
C GLN A 110 0.94 0.15 -20.04
N TRP A 111 -0.20 0.59 -20.58
CA TRP A 111 -1.49 -0.07 -20.41
C TRP A 111 -1.90 -0.71 -21.72
N ILE A 112 -2.26 -1.98 -21.69
CA ILE A 112 -2.73 -2.75 -22.83
C ILE A 112 -4.18 -3.17 -22.63
N PRO A 113 -5.01 -3.13 -23.68
CA PRO A 113 -6.37 -3.64 -23.60
C PRO A 113 -6.34 -5.17 -23.41
N ILE A 114 -7.33 -5.69 -22.67
CA ILE A 114 -7.47 -7.13 -22.42
C ILE A 114 -8.94 -7.53 -22.42
N GLU A 115 -9.22 -8.74 -22.89
CA GLU A 115 -10.54 -9.37 -22.81
C GLU A 115 -10.57 -10.33 -21.62
N LEU A 116 -11.56 -10.22 -20.73
CA LEU A 116 -11.57 -10.98 -19.47
C LEU A 116 -11.68 -12.49 -19.66
N ASP A 117 -12.27 -12.95 -20.77
CA ASP A 117 -12.40 -14.36 -21.13
C ASP A 117 -11.06 -15.01 -21.53
N THR A 118 -10.05 -14.20 -21.87
CA THR A 118 -8.68 -14.68 -22.13
C THR A 118 -7.90 -15.01 -20.86
N ILE A 119 -8.39 -14.57 -19.68
CA ILE A 119 -7.75 -14.80 -18.39
C ILE A 119 -8.35 -16.06 -17.75
N PRO A 120 -7.54 -17.08 -17.40
CA PRO A 120 -8.05 -18.24 -16.69
C PRO A 120 -8.72 -17.80 -15.38
N LYS A 121 -9.95 -18.28 -15.11
CA LYS A 121 -10.72 -17.91 -13.91
C LYS A 121 -9.96 -18.10 -12.60
N SER A 122 -9.10 -19.13 -12.51
CA SER A 122 -8.25 -19.39 -11.34
C SER A 122 -7.15 -18.34 -11.11
N LYS A 123 -6.90 -17.47 -12.08
CA LYS A 123 -5.91 -16.38 -12.04
C LYS A 123 -6.56 -15.01 -11.86
N LEU A 124 -7.88 -14.93 -12.00
CA LEU A 124 -8.64 -13.70 -11.84
C LEU A 124 -9.17 -13.62 -10.40
N LEU A 125 -8.71 -12.62 -9.67
CA LEU A 125 -9.09 -12.34 -8.29
C LEU A 125 -10.08 -11.16 -8.24
N SER A 126 -11.03 -11.24 -7.33
CA SER A 126 -11.80 -10.07 -6.88
C SER A 126 -10.99 -9.24 -5.88
N VAL A 127 -11.39 -7.97 -5.70
CA VAL A 127 -10.80 -7.11 -4.66
C VAL A 127 -11.03 -7.67 -3.25
N ALA A 128 -12.20 -8.27 -3.00
CA ALA A 128 -12.50 -8.94 -1.74
C ALA A 128 -11.53 -10.11 -1.46
N GLN A 129 -11.23 -10.94 -2.46
CA GLN A 129 -10.27 -12.04 -2.33
C GLN A 129 -8.84 -11.53 -2.06
N LEU A 130 -8.39 -10.50 -2.79
CA LEU A 130 -7.07 -9.92 -2.60
C LEU A 130 -6.92 -9.25 -1.22
N SER A 131 -7.93 -8.48 -0.80
CA SER A 131 -7.92 -7.81 0.52
C SER A 131 -8.01 -8.79 1.68
N SER A 132 -8.80 -9.87 1.56
CA SER A 132 -8.82 -10.95 2.54
C SER A 132 -7.46 -11.61 2.66
N TYR A 133 -6.83 -11.99 1.53
CA TYR A 133 -5.47 -12.55 1.52
C TYR A 133 -4.48 -11.65 2.29
N TYR A 134 -4.44 -10.36 1.96
CA TYR A 134 -3.52 -9.42 2.61
C TYR A 134 -3.82 -9.19 4.08
N TYR A 135 -5.09 -9.16 4.48
CA TYR A 135 -5.47 -9.11 5.88
C TYR A 135 -4.89 -10.29 6.66
N HIS A 136 -5.05 -11.51 6.14
CA HIS A 136 -4.48 -12.71 6.76
C HIS A 136 -2.95 -12.69 6.76
N ALA A 137 -2.34 -12.17 5.69
CA ALA A 137 -0.89 -12.04 5.61
C ALA A 137 -0.33 -11.03 6.61
N LEU A 138 -1.03 -9.92 6.88
CA LEU A 138 -0.69 -8.98 7.97
C LEU A 138 -0.75 -9.65 9.36
N LEU A 139 -1.81 -10.42 9.62
CA LEU A 139 -1.90 -11.17 10.88
C LEU A 139 -0.76 -12.17 11.03
N LYS A 140 -0.38 -12.85 9.94
CA LYS A 140 0.78 -13.75 9.94
C LYS A 140 2.08 -13.00 10.21
N TYR A 141 2.31 -11.87 9.54
CA TYR A 141 3.47 -11.00 9.75
C TYR A 141 3.64 -10.62 11.23
N TRP A 142 2.57 -10.18 11.89
CA TRP A 142 2.65 -9.81 13.30
C TRP A 142 2.80 -10.99 14.26
N ARG A 143 2.24 -12.15 13.91
CA ARG A 143 2.33 -13.35 14.75
C ARG A 143 3.72 -13.96 14.75
N GLU A 144 4.37 -13.97 13.59
CA GLU A 144 5.71 -14.53 13.44
C GLU A 144 6.79 -13.56 13.94
N ASP A 145 6.43 -12.32 14.28
CA ASP A 145 7.33 -11.23 14.71
C ASP A 145 8.59 -11.18 13.83
N MET A 146 8.39 -11.33 12.52
CA MET A 146 9.46 -11.40 11.52
C MET A 146 9.58 -10.06 10.80
N PRO A 147 10.34 -9.10 11.35
CA PRO A 147 10.49 -7.78 10.74
C PRO A 147 11.19 -7.88 9.36
N ASP A 148 12.00 -8.93 9.14
CA ASP A 148 12.74 -9.18 7.91
C ASP A 148 11.89 -9.77 6.76
N PHE A 149 10.71 -10.34 7.04
CA PHE A 149 9.92 -11.07 6.04
C PHE A 149 8.94 -10.16 5.29
N THR A 150 9.51 -9.34 4.40
CA THR A 150 8.79 -8.58 3.37
C THR A 150 7.89 -9.40 2.41
N PRO A 151 8.06 -10.73 2.17
CA PRO A 151 7.21 -11.48 1.24
C PRO A 151 5.75 -11.66 1.68
N PHE A 152 5.41 -11.44 2.96
CA PHE A 152 4.03 -11.59 3.42
C PHE A 152 3.16 -10.40 3.03
N THR A 153 3.72 -9.20 3.03
CA THR A 153 2.94 -7.97 2.88
C THR A 153 3.13 -7.31 1.53
N ARG A 154 3.92 -7.95 0.64
CA ARG A 154 4.21 -7.50 -0.71
C ARG A 154 4.15 -8.63 -1.72
N LEU A 155 3.51 -8.38 -2.86
CA LEU A 155 3.46 -9.31 -4.00
C LEU A 155 3.86 -8.61 -5.30
N PRO A 156 4.88 -9.11 -6.04
CA PRO A 156 5.29 -8.57 -7.34
C PRO A 156 4.47 -9.15 -8.52
N ASN A 157 3.57 -10.09 -8.24
CA ASN A 157 2.95 -10.99 -9.22
C ASN A 157 1.43 -10.79 -9.33
N VAL A 158 0.91 -9.62 -8.95
CA VAL A 158 -0.51 -9.27 -9.05
C VAL A 158 -0.66 -8.04 -9.93
N SER A 159 -1.27 -8.21 -11.11
CA SER A 159 -1.53 -7.11 -12.05
C SER A 159 -2.94 -6.55 -11.90
N PRO A 160 -3.12 -5.22 -11.92
CA PRO A 160 -4.44 -4.60 -11.88
C PRO A 160 -5.12 -4.69 -13.24
N ILE A 161 -6.42 -4.99 -13.23
CA ILE A 161 -7.31 -4.79 -14.38
C ILE A 161 -8.24 -3.61 -14.06
N VAL A 162 -8.04 -2.50 -14.77
CA VAL A 162 -8.86 -1.28 -14.65
C VAL A 162 -9.85 -1.18 -15.80
N GLN A 163 -11.02 -0.61 -15.55
CA GLN A 163 -11.99 -0.31 -16.60
C GLN A 163 -11.87 1.16 -17.02
N ARG A 164 -11.59 1.41 -18.30
CA ARG A 164 -11.49 2.76 -18.89
C ARG A 164 -12.31 2.81 -20.17
N ASN A 165 -13.27 3.74 -20.25
CA ASN A 165 -14.14 3.93 -21.43
C ASN A 165 -14.82 2.63 -21.89
N GLY A 166 -15.33 1.84 -20.94
CA GLY A 166 -16.03 0.58 -21.22
C GLY A 166 -15.14 -0.60 -21.62
N ARG A 167 -13.82 -0.43 -21.68
CA ARG A 167 -12.84 -1.50 -21.97
C ARG A 167 -11.99 -1.82 -20.75
N TYR A 168 -11.52 -3.06 -20.66
CA TYR A 168 -10.59 -3.49 -19.62
C TYR A 168 -9.15 -3.31 -20.08
N TRP A 169 -8.31 -2.85 -19.16
CA TRP A 169 -6.90 -2.60 -19.39
C TRP A 169 -6.09 -3.25 -18.27
N THR A 170 -4.96 -3.84 -18.64
CA THR A 170 -3.94 -4.33 -17.70
C THR A 170 -2.59 -3.73 -18.10
N THR A 171 -1.54 -4.03 -17.36
CA THR A 171 -0.18 -3.64 -17.67
C THR A 171 0.71 -4.85 -17.92
N THR A 172 1.77 -4.65 -18.70
CA THR A 172 2.89 -5.60 -18.85
C THR A 172 4.10 -5.18 -18.01
N ASN A 173 4.02 -4.01 -17.38
CA ASN A 173 5.00 -3.51 -16.45
C ASN A 173 5.07 -4.38 -15.19
N GLU A 174 6.14 -4.18 -14.43
CA GLU A 174 6.25 -4.72 -13.09
C GLU A 174 5.28 -4.01 -12.14
N VAL A 175 4.60 -4.79 -11.31
CA VAL A 175 3.64 -4.27 -10.34
C VAL A 175 4.02 -4.74 -8.95
N ILE A 176 4.29 -3.80 -8.06
CA ILE A 176 4.47 -4.09 -6.64
C ILE A 176 3.16 -3.79 -5.95
N THR A 177 2.53 -4.83 -5.40
CA THR A 177 1.36 -4.67 -4.53
C THR A 177 1.81 -4.69 -3.08
N GLU A 178 1.46 -3.68 -2.31
CA GLU A 178 1.75 -3.56 -0.89
C GLU A 178 0.45 -3.43 -0.08
N CYS A 179 0.42 -3.99 1.12
CA CYS A 179 -0.67 -3.80 2.06
C CYS A 179 -0.22 -3.02 3.30
N PHE A 180 -0.99 -1.99 3.63
CA PHE A 180 -0.81 -1.19 4.82
C PHE A 180 -2.04 -1.25 5.72
N LEU A 181 -1.84 -1.43 7.03
CA LEU A 181 -2.80 -1.06 8.05
C LEU A 181 -2.76 0.47 8.22
N VAL A 182 -3.87 1.14 7.94
CA VAL A 182 -3.99 2.58 8.19
C VAL A 182 -4.64 2.78 9.55
N CYS A 183 -3.98 3.52 10.43
CA CYS A 183 -4.51 3.85 11.74
C CYS A 183 -4.19 5.29 12.17
N ASN A 184 -4.87 5.74 13.23
CA ASN A 184 -4.66 7.05 13.85
C ASN A 184 -4.46 6.87 15.35
N ARG A 185 -3.28 6.37 15.74
CA ARG A 185 -2.93 6.06 17.13
C ARG A 185 -1.82 6.98 17.61
N PRO A 186 -1.94 7.61 18.78
CA PRO A 186 -0.83 8.37 19.34
C PRO A 186 0.33 7.43 19.65
N THR A 187 1.45 7.63 18.96
CA THR A 187 2.74 6.97 19.24
C THR A 187 3.81 8.03 19.39
N TRP A 188 4.60 7.91 20.46
CA TRP A 188 5.57 8.94 20.84
C TRP A 188 6.97 8.65 20.31
N TYR A 189 7.30 7.36 20.15
CA TYR A 189 8.62 6.92 19.72
C TYR A 189 8.56 6.32 18.32
N PRO A 190 9.47 6.69 17.40
CA PRO A 190 9.49 6.14 16.04
C PRO A 190 9.73 4.63 16.02
N THR A 191 10.38 4.09 17.05
CA THR A 191 10.61 2.65 17.24
C THR A 191 9.33 1.82 17.43
N GLN A 192 8.19 2.47 17.74
CA GLN A 192 6.89 1.79 17.86
C GLN A 192 6.24 1.47 16.51
N GLY A 193 6.79 1.98 15.40
CA GLY A 193 6.33 1.67 14.05
C GLY A 193 6.79 0.29 13.56
N ASP A 194 6.17 -0.16 12.47
CA ASP A 194 6.57 -1.31 11.65
C ASP A 194 6.53 -0.92 10.16
N VAL A 195 6.92 -1.82 9.24
CA VAL A 195 6.93 -1.53 7.78
C VAL A 195 5.54 -1.47 7.14
N VAL A 196 4.49 -1.92 7.84
CA VAL A 196 3.17 -2.18 7.25
C VAL A 196 2.07 -1.33 7.86
N THR A 197 2.40 -0.40 8.75
CA THR A 197 1.43 0.44 9.44
C THR A 197 1.62 1.92 9.10
N ILE A 198 0.67 2.48 8.34
CA ILE A 198 0.52 3.93 8.14
C ILE A 198 -0.17 4.50 9.38
N ASN A 199 0.61 4.93 10.37
CA ASN A 199 0.07 5.55 11.58
C ASN A 199 0.04 7.08 11.50
N THR A 200 -1.09 7.63 11.05
CA THR A 200 -1.34 9.09 10.98
C THR A 200 -1.39 9.79 12.34
N GLY A 201 -1.57 9.03 13.42
CA GLY A 201 -1.58 9.53 14.79
C GLY A 201 -0.20 9.66 15.43
N ALA A 202 0.85 9.14 14.78
CA ALA A 202 2.21 9.20 15.27
C ALA A 202 2.69 10.65 15.47
N ARG A 203 3.60 10.85 16.41
CA ARG A 203 4.39 12.08 16.50
C ARG A 203 5.35 12.12 15.31
N PRO A 204 5.40 13.23 14.54
CA PRO A 204 6.38 13.39 13.49
C PRO A 204 7.81 13.26 14.02
N PHE A 205 8.63 12.51 13.29
CA PHE A 205 10.06 12.33 13.51
C PHE A 205 10.74 12.42 12.15
N SER A 206 11.31 13.58 11.86
CA SER A 206 11.93 13.89 10.57
C SER A 206 13.29 13.22 10.42
N LYS A 207 13.81 13.18 9.19
CA LYS A 207 15.21 12.74 8.93
C LYS A 207 16.22 13.59 9.70
N GLN A 208 15.96 14.90 9.84
CA GLN A 208 16.83 15.80 10.60
C GLN A 208 16.80 15.48 12.10
N ASP A 209 15.63 15.18 12.67
CA ASP A 209 15.52 14.74 14.07
C ASP A 209 16.34 13.47 14.30
N CYS A 210 16.29 12.53 13.35
CA CYS A 210 17.07 11.31 13.41
C CYS A 210 18.58 11.58 13.42
N MET A 211 19.07 12.44 12.54
CA MET A 211 20.49 12.83 12.51
C MET A 211 20.93 13.54 13.80
N GLU A 212 20.06 14.36 14.39
CA GLU A 212 20.35 15.02 15.65
C GLU A 212 20.43 14.03 16.82
N GLU A 213 19.51 13.07 16.90
CA GLU A 213 19.54 12.01 17.91
C GLU A 213 20.75 11.08 17.74
N GLU A 214 21.12 10.74 16.51
CA GLU A 214 22.34 10.00 16.21
C GLU A 214 23.58 10.76 16.72
N ARG A 215 23.68 12.06 16.40
CA ARG A 215 24.78 12.92 16.89
C ARG A 215 24.83 13.03 18.41
N LYS A 216 23.67 13.15 19.08
CA LYS A 216 23.61 13.17 20.55
C LYS A 216 24.11 11.85 21.13
N PHE A 217 23.70 10.74 20.55
CA PHE A 217 24.10 9.41 21.01
C PHE A 217 25.62 9.19 20.88
N GLU A 218 26.23 9.64 19.78
CA GLU A 218 27.68 9.59 19.56
C GLU A 218 28.48 10.32 20.64
N GLN A 219 27.96 11.40 21.22
CA GLN A 219 28.63 12.16 22.27
C GLN A 219 28.78 11.38 23.59
N TYR A 220 27.89 10.41 23.85
CA TYR A 220 27.89 9.63 25.09
C TYR A 220 28.61 8.27 24.95
N HIS A 221 28.90 7.83 23.72
CA HIS A 221 29.46 6.51 23.44
C HIS A 221 30.60 6.59 22.40
N THR A 222 31.80 6.95 22.86
CA THR A 222 32.98 7.21 22.01
C THR A 222 33.73 5.96 21.51
N ALA A 223 33.35 4.75 21.91
CA ALA A 223 34.20 3.56 21.75
C ALA A 223 33.89 2.66 20.54
N GLU A 224 32.76 2.83 19.84
CA GLU A 224 32.44 2.00 18.66
C GLU A 224 31.75 2.82 17.55
N PRO A 225 32.09 2.63 16.26
CA PRO A 225 31.43 3.29 15.15
C PRO A 225 30.01 2.70 14.99
N ARG A 226 29.00 3.42 15.50
CA ARG A 226 27.68 2.87 15.83
C ARG A 226 26.49 3.52 15.13
N GLY A 227 26.67 4.21 13.99
CA GLY A 227 25.54 4.64 13.16
C GLY A 227 24.57 3.49 12.79
N ALA A 228 25.03 2.24 12.92
CA ALA A 228 24.23 1.03 12.84
C ALA A 228 23.16 0.82 13.95
N LEU A 229 23.25 1.42 15.15
CA LEU A 229 22.31 1.13 16.24
C LEU A 229 20.95 1.81 16.06
N LEU A 230 20.93 3.12 15.79
CA LEU A 230 19.69 3.83 15.53
C LEU A 230 19.12 3.45 14.16
N GLY A 231 19.98 3.36 13.13
CA GLY A 231 19.60 2.85 11.82
C GLY A 231 19.11 1.39 11.87
N GLY A 232 19.63 0.55 12.75
CA GLY A 232 19.15 -0.81 12.99
C GLY A 232 17.83 -0.84 13.75
N ALA A 233 17.66 -0.01 14.78
CA ALA A 233 16.42 0.09 15.55
C ALA A 233 15.26 0.72 14.75
N LEU A 234 15.57 1.59 13.79
CA LEU A 234 14.62 2.24 12.88
C LEU A 234 14.55 1.55 11.51
N GLY A 235 15.46 0.62 11.24
CA GLY A 235 15.42 -0.27 10.09
C GLY A 235 14.07 -0.99 10.06
N GLN A 236 13.48 -1.12 8.88
CA GLN A 236 12.20 -1.79 8.70
C GLN A 236 11.06 -1.16 9.53
N LYS A 237 11.09 0.16 9.68
CA LYS A 237 9.97 0.93 10.23
C LYS A 237 9.53 2.00 9.27
N LEU A 238 8.22 2.16 9.17
CA LEU A 238 7.62 3.29 8.51
C LEU A 238 7.46 4.43 9.52
N ILE A 239 8.18 5.52 9.31
CA ILE A 239 8.26 6.65 10.22
C ILE A 239 7.51 7.82 9.61
N LEU A 240 6.61 8.42 10.39
CA LEU A 240 5.96 9.65 9.99
C LEU A 240 6.95 10.82 10.13
N GLY A 241 7.34 11.43 9.02
CA GLY A 241 8.27 12.57 9.00
C GLY A 241 7.57 13.93 9.12
N GLU A 242 6.44 14.10 8.43
CA GLU A 242 5.77 15.40 8.34
C GLU A 242 4.24 15.24 8.25
N LYS A 243 3.51 16.21 8.81
CA LYS A 243 2.06 16.41 8.62
C LYS A 243 1.84 17.80 8.04
N LYS A 244 1.34 17.90 6.80
CA LYS A 244 1.13 19.21 6.14
C LYS A 244 -0.08 19.15 5.22
N ASN A 245 -0.99 20.12 5.36
CA ASN A 245 -2.18 20.25 4.49
C ASN A 245 -3.05 18.98 4.38
N GLY A 246 -3.12 18.17 5.45
CA GLY A 246 -3.84 16.89 5.44
C GLY A 246 -3.11 15.74 4.74
N GLU A 247 -1.87 15.95 4.32
CA GLU A 247 -0.95 14.94 3.80
C GLU A 247 0.07 14.53 4.87
N PHE A 248 0.49 13.28 4.78
CA PHE A 248 1.41 12.64 5.72
C PHE A 248 2.59 12.10 4.94
N THR A 249 3.79 12.64 5.19
CA THR A 249 5.02 12.17 4.56
C THR A 249 5.64 11.11 5.45
N PHE A 250 5.74 9.88 4.94
CA PHE A 250 6.41 8.78 5.60
C PHE A 250 7.74 8.46 4.93
N TRP A 251 8.69 8.02 5.73
CA TRP A 251 10.00 7.58 5.28
C TRP A 251 10.45 6.37 6.08
N SER A 252 11.38 5.60 5.53
CA SER A 252 11.96 4.43 6.18
C SER A 252 13.46 4.37 5.91
N PHE A 253 14.18 3.73 6.82
CA PHE A 253 15.56 3.32 6.55
C PHE A 253 15.56 2.16 5.54
N PRO A 254 16.49 2.14 4.58
CA PRO A 254 16.67 0.95 3.75
C PRO A 254 16.95 -0.24 4.67
N PRO A 255 16.32 -1.39 4.44
CA PRO A 255 16.59 -2.56 5.26
C PRO A 255 18.02 -3.05 5.03
N ILE A 256 18.61 -3.61 6.08
CA ILE A 256 19.88 -4.32 5.95
C ILE A 256 19.56 -5.66 5.27
N LEU A 257 19.86 -5.75 3.98
CA LEU A 257 19.64 -6.98 3.21
C LEU A 257 20.76 -7.97 3.50
N SER A 258 20.43 -9.09 4.14
CA SER A 258 21.35 -10.22 4.34
C SER A 258 21.44 -11.12 3.10
N GLU A 259 20.42 -11.12 2.23
CA GLU A 259 20.37 -11.96 1.02
C GLU A 259 20.19 -11.15 -0.27
N PRO A 260 21.03 -11.39 -1.30
CA PRO A 260 21.08 -10.56 -2.50
C PRO A 260 19.99 -10.83 -3.57
N TYR A 261 19.04 -11.75 -3.34
CA TYR A 261 18.22 -12.29 -4.44
C TYR A 261 16.71 -12.05 -4.40
N CYS A 262 16.13 -11.45 -3.35
CA CYS A 262 14.68 -11.21 -3.33
C CYS A 262 14.28 -10.09 -2.37
N SER A 263 14.49 -8.84 -2.75
CA SER A 263 14.02 -7.70 -1.96
C SER A 263 13.15 -6.77 -2.81
N TRP A 264 11.87 -7.12 -2.93
CA TRP A 264 10.85 -6.13 -3.30
C TRP A 264 10.67 -5.21 -2.08
N LEU A 265 11.50 -4.17 -2.02
CA LEU A 265 11.58 -3.30 -0.86
C LEU A 265 10.39 -2.36 -0.70
N GLY A 266 9.55 -2.27 -1.73
CA GLY A 266 8.35 -1.44 -1.71
C GLY A 266 8.69 0.04 -1.67
N ALA A 267 7.73 0.86 -1.23
CA ALA A 267 7.91 2.29 -1.09
C ALA A 267 8.81 2.62 0.13
N VAL A 268 9.98 3.22 -0.12
CA VAL A 268 10.90 3.64 0.95
C VAL A 268 10.55 4.99 1.55
N GLU A 269 9.93 5.85 0.75
CA GLU A 269 9.43 7.17 1.14
C GLU A 269 8.16 7.42 0.35
N PHE A 270 7.14 7.98 0.99
CA PHE A 270 5.87 8.24 0.31
C PHE A 270 5.06 9.32 1.01
N ARG A 271 4.12 9.90 0.28
CA ARG A 271 3.06 10.75 0.85
C ARG A 271 1.74 10.02 0.80
N TYR A 272 1.04 10.04 1.93
CA TYR A 272 -0.27 9.48 2.12
C TYR A 272 -1.31 10.59 2.35
N LYS A 273 -2.47 10.46 1.72
CA LYS A 273 -3.63 11.33 1.91
C LYS A 273 -4.86 10.50 2.30
N PRO A 274 -5.48 10.73 3.46
CA PRO A 274 -6.71 10.04 3.87
C PRO A 274 -7.80 10.15 2.80
N GLY A 275 -8.50 9.04 2.55
CA GLY A 275 -9.54 8.98 1.53
C GLY A 275 -9.02 8.96 0.09
N VAL A 276 -7.71 8.98 -0.15
CA VAL A 276 -7.09 8.72 -1.47
C VAL A 276 -6.18 7.49 -1.40
N GLY A 277 -5.16 7.52 -0.54
CA GLY A 277 -4.10 6.51 -0.48
C GLY A 277 -2.72 7.15 -0.64
N LEU A 278 -1.78 6.43 -1.24
CA LEU A 278 -0.46 6.95 -1.60
C LEU A 278 -0.61 7.89 -2.81
N ILE A 279 -0.14 9.12 -2.67
CA ILE A 279 -0.19 10.17 -3.71
C ILE A 279 1.19 10.45 -4.33
N ALA A 280 2.25 10.00 -3.67
CA ALA A 280 3.63 10.06 -4.10
C ALA A 280 4.37 8.90 -3.43
N ALA A 281 5.28 8.23 -4.12
CA ALA A 281 6.08 7.16 -3.54
C ALA A 281 7.41 7.02 -4.27
N ASP A 282 8.45 6.66 -3.54
CA ASP A 282 9.76 6.33 -4.08
C ASP A 282 10.00 4.81 -4.01
N TYR A 283 10.17 4.21 -5.19
CA TYR A 283 10.50 2.80 -5.39
C TYR A 283 11.92 2.62 -5.93
N SER A 284 12.83 3.58 -5.68
CA SER A 284 14.20 3.55 -6.25
C SER A 284 14.95 2.26 -5.94
N GLU A 285 14.76 1.67 -4.76
CA GLU A 285 15.37 0.37 -4.41
C GLU A 285 14.88 -0.80 -5.28
N CYS A 286 13.69 -0.69 -5.87
CA CYS A 286 13.16 -1.67 -6.83
C CYS A 286 13.61 -1.36 -8.27
N LEU A 287 14.03 -0.11 -8.54
CA LEU A 287 14.50 0.35 -9.84
C LEU A 287 16.04 0.28 -9.97
N GLU A 288 16.77 0.18 -8.86
CA GLU A 288 18.24 0.23 -8.83
C GLU A 288 18.82 -1.03 -8.18
N LEU A 289 18.79 -2.17 -8.87
CA LEU A 289 19.70 -3.28 -8.57
C LEU A 289 20.67 -3.52 -9.73
N PRO A 290 21.79 -2.78 -9.82
CA PRO A 290 22.99 -3.29 -10.46
C PRO A 290 23.51 -4.48 -9.64
N VAL A 291 23.62 -5.66 -10.26
CA VAL A 291 24.20 -6.88 -9.65
C VAL A 291 25.74 -6.79 -9.61
N SER A 292 26.29 -5.59 -9.46
CA SER A 292 27.71 -5.33 -9.51
C SER A 292 28.05 -4.34 -8.42
N ASN A 293 27.95 -4.81 -7.17
CA ASN A 293 28.81 -4.50 -6.02
C ASN A 293 28.08 -4.91 -4.74
N VAL A 294 28.05 -6.21 -4.49
CA VAL A 294 27.95 -6.73 -3.12
C VAL A 294 29.22 -6.27 -2.41
N LEU A 295 29.20 -5.07 -1.84
CA LEU A 295 30.26 -4.63 -0.93
C LEU A 295 30.01 -5.30 0.42
N LEU A 296 31.04 -5.95 0.92
CA LEU A 296 31.09 -6.66 2.19
C LEU A 296 30.72 -5.74 3.37
N PRO A 297 30.25 -6.31 4.50
CA PRO A 297 29.73 -5.57 5.67
C PRO A 297 30.66 -4.54 6.33
N ASN A 298 31.92 -4.41 5.92
CA ASN A 298 32.92 -3.60 6.61
C ASN A 298 33.08 -2.15 6.09
N GLU A 299 32.30 -1.73 5.09
CA GLU A 299 32.35 -0.36 4.54
C GLU A 299 31.09 0.48 4.84
N ILE A 300 30.48 0.28 6.01
CA ILE A 300 29.50 1.24 6.56
C ILE A 300 30.28 2.43 7.16
N ARG A 301 30.96 3.20 6.32
CA ARG A 301 31.43 4.55 6.67
C ARG A 301 30.56 5.56 5.91
N GLY A 302 29.77 6.30 6.68
CA GLY A 302 28.95 7.42 6.19
C GLY A 302 27.63 7.00 5.55
N PHE A 303 26.60 6.76 6.36
CA PHE A 303 25.20 6.60 5.89
C PHE A 303 24.68 7.87 5.17
N GLY A 304 25.30 9.03 5.41
CA GLY A 304 24.89 10.31 4.83
C GLY A 304 25.27 10.55 3.37
N ASP A 305 26.34 9.93 2.86
CA ASP A 305 26.94 10.31 1.57
C ASP A 305 26.56 9.40 0.39
N ARG A 306 25.98 8.21 0.65
CA ARG A 306 25.64 7.22 -0.39
C ARG A 306 24.22 7.30 -0.91
N LEU A 307 23.36 8.11 -0.30
CA LEU A 307 22.03 8.39 -0.82
C LEU A 307 22.11 9.72 -1.57
N GLY A 308 22.30 9.66 -2.89
CA GLY A 308 21.94 10.79 -3.75
C GLY A 308 20.51 11.26 -3.41
N PRO A 309 20.12 12.49 -3.77
CA PRO A 309 18.82 13.03 -3.41
C PRO A 309 17.71 12.04 -3.79
N ARG A 310 17.08 11.42 -2.78
CA ARG A 310 15.91 10.57 -2.95
C ARG A 310 14.76 11.48 -3.34
N VAL A 311 14.48 11.56 -4.64
CA VAL A 311 13.38 12.36 -5.17
C VAL A 311 12.14 11.48 -5.25
N LEU A 312 11.06 11.90 -4.60
CA LEU A 312 9.74 11.27 -4.69
C LEU A 312 9.20 11.35 -6.12
N PHE A 313 8.44 10.34 -6.56
CA PHE A 313 7.55 10.55 -7.70
C PHE A 313 6.40 11.45 -7.25
N GLU A 314 6.32 12.65 -7.81
CA GLU A 314 5.35 13.68 -7.44
C GLU A 314 4.10 13.58 -8.32
N PRO A 315 2.90 13.81 -7.77
CA PRO A 315 1.68 13.82 -8.55
C PRO A 315 1.77 14.93 -9.61
N PHE A 316 1.27 14.65 -10.81
CA PHE A 316 1.21 15.62 -11.88
C PHE A 316 -0.14 15.54 -12.61
N GLU A 317 -0.65 16.69 -13.04
CA GLU A 317 -1.78 16.74 -13.95
C GLU A 317 -1.27 16.60 -15.38
N ILE A 318 -1.91 15.76 -16.19
CA ILE A 318 -1.66 15.74 -17.63
C ILE A 318 -2.48 16.90 -18.21
N ASP A 319 -1.82 18.03 -18.47
CA ASP A 319 -2.41 19.12 -19.25
C ASP A 319 -2.98 18.56 -20.56
N GLY A 320 -4.31 18.56 -20.70
CA GLY A 320 -4.99 18.24 -21.96
C GLY A 320 -5.64 16.85 -22.10
N LEU A 321 -5.77 16.05 -21.04
CA LEU A 321 -6.74 14.93 -21.03
C LEU A 321 -7.98 15.33 -20.23
N PRO A 322 -9.18 15.35 -20.84
CA PRO A 322 -10.40 15.70 -20.10
C PRO A 322 -10.67 14.64 -19.04
N VAL A 323 -10.47 14.99 -17.77
CA VAL A 323 -11.06 14.27 -16.65
C VAL A 323 -12.54 14.67 -16.59
N ALA A 324 -13.36 14.07 -17.44
CA ALA A 324 -14.75 13.90 -17.08
C ALA A 324 -14.84 12.62 -16.26
N PRO A 325 -15.14 12.67 -14.94
CA PRO A 325 -15.62 11.46 -14.30
C PRO A 325 -16.87 11.01 -15.07
N PRO A 326 -17.11 9.69 -15.28
CA PRO A 326 -18.45 9.27 -15.61
C PRO A 326 -19.35 9.68 -14.45
N THR A 327 -20.09 10.78 -14.61
CA THR A 327 -21.32 11.00 -13.86
C THR A 327 -22.19 9.79 -14.17
N LEU A 328 -22.20 8.81 -13.26
CA LEU A 328 -23.27 7.84 -13.22
C LEU A 328 -24.57 8.66 -13.19
N PRO A 329 -25.53 8.42 -14.11
CA PRO A 329 -26.81 9.07 -13.99
C PRO A 329 -27.34 8.76 -12.59
N ALA A 330 -27.74 9.81 -11.87
CA ALA A 330 -28.39 9.65 -10.57
C ALA A 330 -29.47 8.57 -10.72
N PRO A 331 -29.57 7.59 -9.80
CA PRO A 331 -30.61 6.59 -9.87
C PRO A 331 -31.94 7.33 -9.98
N ALA A 332 -32.70 7.02 -11.03
CA ALA A 332 -34.02 7.59 -11.24
C ALA A 332 -34.85 7.29 -10.00
N ILE A 333 -35.06 8.31 -9.16
CA ILE A 333 -35.95 8.22 -8.01
C ILE A 333 -37.32 7.87 -8.61
N PRO A 334 -37.89 6.69 -8.31
CA PRO A 334 -39.25 6.40 -8.73
C PRO A 334 -40.13 7.47 -8.11
N LYS A 335 -40.83 8.26 -8.95
CA LYS A 335 -41.86 9.19 -8.48
C LYS A 335 -42.90 8.35 -7.73
N SER A 336 -42.80 8.30 -6.39
CA SER A 336 -43.83 7.68 -5.58
C SER A 336 -45.11 8.46 -5.81
N LYS A 337 -46.13 7.82 -6.37
CA LYS A 337 -47.49 8.37 -6.37
C LYS A 337 -47.85 8.69 -4.93
N ALA A 338 -48.10 9.96 -4.64
CA ALA A 338 -48.60 10.41 -3.36
C ALA A 338 -49.89 9.65 -3.04
N ALA A 339 -49.81 8.72 -2.09
CA ALA A 339 -50.99 8.10 -1.51
C ALA A 339 -51.70 9.16 -0.65
N SER A 340 -52.93 9.48 -1.01
CA SER A 340 -53.78 10.39 -0.25
C SER A 340 -53.89 9.94 1.21
N PRO A 341 -53.84 10.85 2.19
CA PRO A 341 -53.93 10.49 3.60
C PRO A 341 -55.32 9.93 3.90
N LYS A 342 -55.37 8.65 4.31
CA LYS A 342 -56.56 8.05 4.92
C LYS A 342 -56.80 8.75 6.25
N ARG A 343 -57.92 9.49 6.34
CA ARG A 343 -58.45 10.02 7.60
C ARG A 343 -58.75 8.84 8.54
N LEU A 344 -58.18 8.88 9.74
CA LEU A 344 -58.57 8.01 10.85
C LEU A 344 -59.94 8.47 11.39
N PRO A 345 -60.85 7.54 11.74
CA PRO A 345 -62.09 7.90 12.41
C PRO A 345 -61.81 8.24 13.87
N LEU A 346 -62.30 9.41 14.30
CA LEU A 346 -62.43 9.80 15.69
C LEU A 346 -63.34 8.79 16.41
N ARG A 347 -62.81 8.09 17.42
CA ARG A 347 -63.62 7.34 18.38
C ARG A 347 -64.13 8.31 19.45
N ARG A 348 -65.43 8.18 19.75
CA ARG A 348 -66.13 8.83 20.86
C ARG A 348 -65.74 8.22 22.19
#